data_AF-R1ENU2-F1
#
_entry.id   AF-R1ENU2-F1
#
_cell.length_a   1.000
_cell.length_b   1.000
_cell.length_c   1.000
_cell.angle_alpha   90.00
_cell.angle_beta   90.00
_cell.angle_gamma   90.00
#
_symmetry.space_group_name_H-M   'P 1'
#
loop_
_entity.id
_entity.type
_entity.pdbx_description
1 polymer ?
#
loop_
_entity_poly.entity_id
_entity_poly.type
_entity_poly.pdbx_seq_one_letter_code
_entity_poly.pdbx_strand_id
1 'polypeptide(L)'
;MISPPKSLERIFISIGKHSTGGSIQTLKWSTWDPDSRVAHLEVFGGYGGSSHTGQWTEPPGCLWLFLINLGRCCDYSYRFEFSEDYRRAEILIEANLCCCCCLPIPPCLPAWFVLPGSCVRFEAIQADEGSNDGTDWVRQSSICGGDFSYTYNLVEVYQEDGSPGRFHADLATYAPASMMISR
;
A
#
# COMPACT_ATOMS: atom_id res chain seq x y z
N MET A 1 10.70 -23.93 0.25
CA MET A 1 9.89 -22.77 -0.13
C MET A 1 9.40 -22.12 1.14
N ILE A 2 9.67 -20.83 1.32
CA ILE A 2 9.23 -20.06 2.48
C ILE A 2 7.78 -19.61 2.22
N SER A 3 6.87 -19.92 3.14
CA SER A 3 5.46 -19.52 3.00
C SER A 3 5.31 -18.00 3.08
N PRO A 4 4.32 -17.42 2.38
CA PRO A 4 4.03 -15.99 2.50
C PRO A 4 3.62 -15.63 3.94
N PRO A 5 3.92 -14.40 4.41
CA PRO A 5 3.37 -13.93 5.67
C PRO A 5 1.84 -13.86 5.60
N LYS A 6 1.16 -14.22 6.70
CA LYS A 6 -0.32 -14.26 6.78
C LYS A 6 -1.00 -12.93 6.43
N SER A 7 -0.29 -11.81 6.56
CA SER A 7 -0.79 -10.50 6.12
C SER A 7 -1.05 -10.44 4.62
N LEU A 8 -0.34 -11.21 3.79
CA LEU A 8 -0.54 -11.24 2.34
C LEU A 8 -1.76 -12.05 1.90
N GLU A 9 -2.57 -12.56 2.83
CA GLU A 9 -3.79 -13.31 2.51
C GLU A 9 -5.05 -12.51 2.82
N ARG A 10 -4.91 -11.26 3.29
CA ARG A 10 -5.97 -10.51 3.98
C ARG A 10 -6.24 -9.14 3.37
N ILE A 11 -7.34 -8.54 3.81
CA ILE A 11 -7.76 -7.18 3.46
C ILE A 11 -7.67 -6.29 4.71
N PHE A 12 -7.07 -5.12 4.53
CA PHE A 12 -6.80 -4.17 5.60
C PHE A 12 -7.53 -2.86 5.37
N ILE A 13 -7.86 -2.17 6.45
CA ILE A 13 -8.27 -0.76 6.44
C ILE A 13 -7.19 0.10 7.11
N SER A 14 -6.95 1.28 6.56
CA SER A 14 -6.09 2.31 7.14
C SER A 14 -6.85 3.10 8.21
N ILE A 15 -6.50 2.97 9.48
CA ILE A 15 -7.11 3.73 10.60
C ILE A 15 -6.12 4.76 11.13
N GLY A 16 -6.43 6.05 10.98
CA GLY A 16 -5.60 7.12 11.48
C GLY A 16 -6.09 8.50 11.02
N LYS A 17 -5.33 9.54 11.40
CA LYS A 17 -5.65 10.95 11.05
C LYS A 17 -5.09 11.38 9.69
N HIS A 18 -4.45 10.48 8.95
CA HIS A 18 -3.93 10.77 7.62
C HIS A 18 -5.07 10.98 6.61
N SER A 19 -4.81 11.71 5.53
CA SER A 19 -5.80 12.00 4.47
C SER A 19 -6.32 10.75 3.76
N THR A 20 -5.58 9.64 3.86
CA THR A 20 -5.95 8.32 3.32
C THR A 20 -6.57 7.39 4.38
N GLY A 21 -6.89 7.91 5.58
CA GLY A 21 -7.63 7.15 6.59
C GLY A 21 -8.98 6.72 6.05
N GLY A 22 -9.35 5.45 6.29
CA GLY A 22 -10.52 4.77 5.71
C GLY A 22 -10.22 3.96 4.44
N SER A 23 -9.02 4.06 3.88
CA SER A 23 -8.67 3.38 2.63
C SER A 23 -8.52 1.88 2.86
N ILE A 24 -8.99 1.08 1.91
CA ILE A 24 -8.85 -0.38 1.95
C ILE A 24 -7.64 -0.78 1.13
N GLN A 25 -6.76 -1.53 1.77
CA GLN A 25 -5.57 -2.10 1.17
C GLN A 25 -5.68 -3.61 1.08
N THR A 26 -5.50 -4.14 -0.13
CA THR A 26 -5.79 -5.53 -0.45
C THR A 26 -4.51 -6.30 -0.74
N LEU A 27 -3.72 -6.49 0.30
CA LEU A 27 -2.45 -7.22 0.24
C LEU A 27 -2.61 -8.65 -0.29
N LYS A 28 -3.80 -9.26 -0.12
CA LYS A 28 -4.19 -10.53 -0.75
C LYS A 28 -3.89 -10.65 -2.24
N TRP A 29 -3.94 -9.54 -2.97
CA TRP A 29 -3.74 -9.54 -4.42
C TRP A 29 -2.30 -9.21 -4.83
N SER A 30 -1.37 -9.18 -3.88
CA SER A 30 0.06 -9.03 -4.18
C SER A 30 0.68 -10.32 -4.73
N THR A 31 1.72 -10.18 -5.55
CA THR A 31 2.57 -11.28 -5.99
C THR A 31 3.74 -11.45 -5.03
N TRP A 32 3.88 -12.66 -4.47
CA TRP A 32 4.91 -13.00 -3.47
C TRP A 32 6.13 -13.67 -4.10
N ASP A 33 7.32 -13.13 -3.82
CA ASP A 33 8.62 -13.76 -4.05
C ASP A 33 9.19 -14.28 -2.71
N PRO A 34 9.18 -15.61 -2.49
CA PRO A 34 9.66 -16.20 -1.24
C PRO A 34 11.17 -16.11 -1.05
N ASP A 35 11.94 -16.02 -2.13
CA ASP A 35 13.41 -16.05 -2.05
C ASP A 35 13.95 -14.69 -1.57
N SER A 36 13.35 -13.61 -2.07
CA SER A 36 13.70 -12.24 -1.69
C SER A 36 12.86 -11.70 -0.52
N ARG A 37 11.82 -12.43 -0.10
CA ARG A 37 10.78 -11.97 0.85
C ARG A 37 10.09 -10.67 0.42
N VAL A 38 9.78 -10.58 -0.87
CA VAL A 38 9.20 -9.38 -1.47
C VAL A 38 7.77 -9.65 -1.90
N ALA A 39 6.83 -8.78 -1.54
CA ALA A 39 5.48 -8.75 -2.10
C ALA A 39 5.31 -7.52 -2.99
N HIS A 40 4.84 -7.71 -4.21
CA HIS A 40 4.55 -6.63 -5.14
C HIS A 40 3.04 -6.45 -5.27
N LEU A 41 2.54 -5.25 -4.99
CA LEU A 41 1.13 -4.88 -5.03
C LEU A 41 0.91 -3.77 -6.05
N GLU A 42 0.22 -4.09 -7.14
CA GLU A 42 -0.25 -3.11 -8.11
C GLU A 42 -1.44 -2.34 -7.53
N VAL A 43 -1.34 -1.01 -7.54
CA VAL A 43 -2.37 -0.14 -6.93
C VAL A 43 -3.35 0.39 -7.97
N PHE A 44 -2.86 0.63 -9.19
CA PHE A 44 -3.66 1.08 -10.32
C PHE A 44 -3.44 0.18 -11.53
N GLY A 45 -4.43 0.12 -12.42
CA GLY A 45 -4.35 -0.62 -13.68
C GLY A 45 -3.53 0.02 -14.80
N GLY A 46 -2.68 1.01 -14.50
CA GLY A 46 -2.08 1.85 -15.54
C GLY A 46 -3.11 2.54 -16.45
N TYR A 47 -2.65 3.15 -17.55
CA TYR A 47 -3.53 3.59 -18.65
C TYR A 47 -3.76 2.41 -19.62
N GLY A 48 -5.00 1.91 -19.69
CA GLY A 48 -5.40 0.83 -20.61
C GLY A 48 -5.17 -0.59 -20.08
N GLY A 49 -4.67 -0.76 -18.86
CA GLY A 49 -4.61 -2.07 -18.20
C GLY A 49 -5.87 -2.37 -17.38
N SER A 50 -5.99 -3.62 -16.94
CA SER A 50 -7.05 -4.05 -16.02
C SER A 50 -6.88 -3.34 -14.67
N SER A 51 -7.97 -2.82 -14.10
CA SER A 51 -7.95 -2.19 -12.78
C SER A 51 -7.33 -3.12 -11.74
N HIS A 52 -6.14 -2.78 -11.23
CA HIS A 52 -5.57 -3.43 -10.06
C HIS A 52 -6.05 -2.73 -8.79
N THR A 53 -6.13 -3.52 -7.75
CA THR A 53 -7.09 -3.39 -6.66
C THR A 53 -6.53 -2.62 -5.47
N GLY A 54 -7.17 -1.50 -5.15
CA GLY A 54 -7.00 -0.73 -3.92
C GLY A 54 -8.07 0.35 -3.83
N GLN A 55 -8.69 0.55 -2.66
CA GLN A 55 -9.71 1.58 -2.47
C GLN A 55 -9.14 2.72 -1.65
N TRP A 56 -9.18 3.93 -2.20
CA TRP A 56 -8.73 5.14 -1.51
C TRP A 56 -9.94 5.94 -1.05
N THR A 57 -9.96 6.33 0.23
CA THR A 57 -10.94 7.26 0.79
C THR A 57 -10.32 8.63 0.90
N GLU A 58 -10.05 9.28 -0.23
CA GLU A 58 -9.56 10.66 -0.22
C GLU A 58 -10.71 11.66 -0.42
N PRO A 59 -10.62 12.85 0.19
CA PRO A 59 -11.61 13.90 -0.03
C PRO A 59 -11.59 14.38 -1.49
N PRO A 60 -12.75 14.63 -2.13
CA PRO A 60 -12.80 15.09 -3.50
C PRO A 60 -12.23 16.51 -3.61
N GLY A 61 -11.00 16.62 -4.10
CA GLY A 61 -10.30 17.89 -4.35
C GLY A 61 -9.46 17.82 -5.62
N CYS A 62 -9.31 18.94 -6.31
CA CYS A 62 -8.61 19.00 -7.61
C CYS A 62 -7.18 18.48 -7.55
N LEU A 63 -6.45 18.78 -6.46
CA LEU A 63 -5.09 18.30 -6.25
C LEU A 63 -5.04 16.76 -6.13
N TRP A 64 -5.96 16.17 -5.38
CA TRP A 64 -6.00 14.72 -5.20
C TRP A 64 -6.44 13.99 -6.46
N LEU A 65 -7.44 14.53 -7.17
CA LEU A 65 -7.82 14.01 -8.48
C LEU A 65 -6.63 14.04 -9.46
N PHE A 66 -5.82 15.10 -9.42
CA PHE A 66 -4.60 15.16 -10.20
C PHE A 66 -3.58 14.10 -9.76
N LEU A 67 -3.28 13.98 -8.47
CA LEU A 67 -2.30 13.02 -7.94
C LEU A 67 -2.68 11.55 -8.19
N ILE A 68 -3.97 11.20 -8.07
CA ILE A 68 -4.47 9.86 -8.38
C ILE A 68 -4.30 9.58 -9.88
N ASN A 69 -4.67 10.53 -10.75
CA ASN A 69 -4.49 10.35 -12.19
C ASN A 69 -3.01 10.32 -12.57
N LEU A 70 -2.14 11.06 -11.87
CA LEU A 70 -0.70 10.94 -12.02
C LEU A 70 -0.22 9.54 -11.63
N GLY A 71 -0.66 8.99 -10.50
CA GLY A 71 -0.35 7.62 -10.08
C GLY A 71 -0.82 6.56 -11.08
N ARG A 72 -1.99 6.76 -11.70
CA ARG A 72 -2.51 5.91 -12.78
C ARG A 72 -1.67 6.01 -14.05
N CYS A 73 -1.34 7.23 -14.47
CA CYS A 73 -0.47 7.43 -15.64
C CYS A 73 0.91 6.85 -15.40
N CYS A 74 1.43 6.94 -14.17
CA CYS A 74 2.74 6.41 -13.82
C CYS A 74 2.73 4.92 -13.45
N ASP A 75 1.64 4.19 -13.64
CA ASP A 75 1.54 2.76 -13.31
C ASP A 75 2.10 2.41 -11.91
N TYR A 76 1.65 3.16 -10.91
CA TYR A 76 2.18 3.12 -9.56
C TYR A 76 1.89 1.79 -8.84
N SER A 77 2.93 1.20 -8.24
CA SER A 77 2.85 -0.01 -7.42
C SER A 77 3.60 0.14 -6.09
N TYR A 78 3.28 -0.74 -5.15
CA TYR A 78 4.01 -0.90 -3.89
C TYR A 78 4.84 -2.17 -3.90
N ARG A 79 6.08 -2.07 -3.45
CA ARG A 79 6.95 -3.20 -3.14
C ARG A 79 7.17 -3.29 -1.64
N PHE A 80 6.74 -4.39 -1.03
CA PHE A 80 6.90 -4.68 0.39
C PHE A 80 8.09 -5.62 0.58
N GLU A 81 9.11 -5.18 1.29
CA GLU A 81 10.27 -6.01 1.65
C GLU A 81 10.18 -6.42 3.12
N PHE A 82 9.92 -7.69 3.37
CA PHE A 82 9.70 -8.18 4.73
C PHE A 82 11.02 -8.54 5.44
N SER A 83 11.10 -8.20 6.72
CA SER A 83 12.12 -8.71 7.62
C SER A 83 12.07 -10.23 7.75
N GLU A 84 13.17 -10.83 8.21
CA GLU A 84 13.26 -12.30 8.38
C GLU A 84 12.21 -12.86 9.35
N ASP A 85 11.80 -12.08 10.33
CA ASP A 85 10.79 -12.45 11.32
C ASP A 85 9.35 -12.08 10.91
N TYR A 86 9.16 -11.45 9.75
CA TYR A 86 7.89 -10.93 9.25
C TYR A 86 7.20 -9.91 10.15
N ARG A 87 7.96 -9.23 11.01
CA ARG A 87 7.42 -8.22 11.94
C ARG A 87 7.53 -6.80 11.42
N ARG A 88 8.33 -6.60 10.37
CA ARG A 88 8.52 -5.31 9.70
C ARG A 88 8.49 -5.51 8.19
N ALA A 89 7.95 -4.54 7.48
CA ALA A 89 8.05 -4.44 6.03
C ALA A 89 8.48 -3.02 5.66
N GLU A 90 9.56 -2.89 4.88
CA GLU A 90 9.84 -1.64 4.18
C GLU A 90 8.93 -1.55 2.96
N ILE A 91 8.32 -0.39 2.74
CA ILE A 91 7.37 -0.17 1.65
C ILE A 91 8.00 0.81 0.68
N LEU A 92 8.36 0.29 -0.49
CA LEU A 92 8.94 1.04 -1.58
C LEU A 92 7.84 1.38 -2.59
N ILE A 93 7.93 2.58 -3.15
CA ILE A 93 7.07 3.02 -4.25
C ILE A 93 7.82 2.79 -5.56
N GLU A 94 7.18 2.08 -6.47
CA GLU A 94 7.64 1.90 -7.83
C GLU A 94 6.70 2.65 -8.77
N ALA A 95 7.28 3.35 -9.75
CA ALA A 95 6.53 4.12 -10.73
C ALA A 95 7.23 4.10 -12.09
N ASN A 96 6.42 4.17 -13.13
CA ASN A 96 6.81 4.31 -14.52
C ASN A 96 6.60 5.74 -15.01
N LEU A 97 7.67 6.55 -14.97
CA LEU A 97 7.58 7.95 -15.40
C LEU A 97 7.37 8.09 -16.91
N CYS A 98 7.76 7.10 -17.73
CA CYS A 98 7.66 7.18 -19.20
C CYS A 98 6.22 7.33 -19.71
N CYS A 99 5.23 6.99 -18.90
CA CYS A 99 3.82 7.15 -19.21
C CYS A 99 3.24 8.52 -18.75
N CYS A 100 4.03 9.36 -18.08
CA CYS A 100 3.65 10.71 -17.69
C CYS A 100 4.16 11.74 -18.70
N CYS A 101 3.33 12.08 -19.70
CA CYS A 101 3.64 13.06 -20.75
C CYS A 101 3.87 14.51 -20.23
N CYS A 102 3.67 14.75 -18.94
CA CYS A 102 3.68 16.09 -18.32
C CYS A 102 4.94 16.40 -17.51
N LEU A 103 5.85 15.44 -17.30
CA LEU A 103 7.06 15.66 -16.51
C LEU A 103 8.29 15.59 -17.44
N PRO A 104 9.23 16.55 -17.39
CA PRO A 104 10.48 16.44 -18.10
C PRO A 104 11.32 15.34 -17.45
N ILE A 105 11.19 14.11 -17.95
CA ILE A 105 11.95 12.97 -17.46
C ILE A 105 13.39 13.17 -17.91
N PRO A 106 14.37 13.25 -16.99
CA PRO A 106 15.77 13.20 -17.36
C PRO A 106 16.02 11.90 -18.13
N PRO A 107 16.74 11.93 -19.27
CA PRO A 107 16.97 10.76 -20.13
C PRO A 107 17.73 9.60 -19.46
N CYS A 108 18.13 9.76 -18.20
CA CYS A 108 18.83 8.81 -17.36
C CYS A 108 17.95 8.09 -16.33
N LEU A 109 16.64 8.37 -16.26
CA LEU A 109 15.74 7.58 -15.41
C LEU A 109 15.19 6.37 -16.18
N PRO A 110 15.31 5.14 -15.63
CA PRO A 110 14.74 3.95 -16.24
C PRO A 110 13.22 4.06 -16.35
N ALA A 111 12.63 3.31 -17.28
CA ALA A 111 11.17 3.22 -17.46
C ALA A 111 10.44 2.79 -16.18
N TRP A 112 11.14 2.11 -15.26
CA TRP A 112 10.67 1.79 -13.92
C TRP A 112 11.70 2.25 -12.92
N PHE A 113 11.31 3.08 -11.96
CA PHE A 113 12.20 3.52 -10.89
C PHE A 113 11.53 3.37 -9.52
N VAL A 114 12.34 2.98 -8.54
CA VAL A 114 11.96 3.05 -7.13
C VAL A 114 12.19 4.50 -6.68
N LEU A 115 11.18 5.14 -6.08
CA LEU A 115 11.36 6.46 -5.48
C LEU A 115 12.51 6.40 -4.47
N PRO A 116 13.53 7.27 -4.57
CA PRO A 116 14.63 7.27 -3.62
C PRO A 116 14.14 7.44 -2.19
N GLY A 117 14.66 6.63 -1.27
CA GLY A 117 14.35 6.74 0.15
C GLY A 117 14.71 8.12 0.75
N SER A 118 15.59 8.88 0.11
CA SER A 118 15.84 10.27 0.50
C SER A 118 14.64 11.20 0.27
N CYS A 119 13.73 10.85 -0.65
CA CYS A 119 12.53 11.64 -0.94
C CYS A 119 11.37 11.22 -0.03
N VAL A 120 11.09 9.92 0.02
CA VAL A 120 10.03 9.36 0.86
C VAL A 120 10.38 7.94 1.26
N ARG A 121 10.11 7.60 2.52
CA ARG A 121 10.23 6.23 3.04
C ARG A 121 8.95 5.86 3.75
N PHE A 122 8.57 4.61 3.61
CA PHE A 122 7.46 4.03 4.33
C PHE A 122 7.89 2.72 4.96
N GLU A 123 7.36 2.44 6.13
CA GLU A 123 7.50 1.14 6.76
C GLU A 123 6.21 0.75 7.47
N ALA A 124 6.01 -0.56 7.63
CA ALA A 124 4.97 -1.14 8.45
C ALA A 124 5.61 -2.05 9.50
N ILE A 125 5.16 -1.93 10.75
CA ILE A 125 5.67 -2.71 11.88
C ILE A 125 4.48 -3.35 12.61
N GLN A 126 4.58 -4.62 13.01
CA GLN A 126 3.56 -5.27 13.84
C GLN A 126 3.27 -4.44 15.10
N ALA A 127 1.99 -4.12 15.34
CA ALA A 127 1.61 -3.25 16.45
C ALA A 127 1.83 -3.90 17.83
N ASP A 128 1.69 -5.23 17.91
CA ASP A 128 1.97 -6.00 19.13
C ASP A 128 3.38 -6.59 19.05
N GLU A 129 4.22 -6.24 20.03
CA GLU A 129 5.60 -6.69 20.09
C GLU A 129 5.76 -8.21 20.31
N GLY A 130 4.69 -8.92 20.65
CA GLY A 130 4.67 -10.38 20.80
C GLY A 130 3.94 -11.14 19.69
N SER A 131 3.30 -10.42 18.75
CA SER A 131 2.44 -11.05 17.73
C SER A 131 3.10 -11.07 16.35
N ASN A 132 3.01 -12.24 15.72
CA ASN A 132 3.26 -12.44 14.28
C ASN A 132 1.96 -12.84 13.57
N ASP A 133 0.81 -12.50 14.15
CA ASP A 133 -0.47 -12.89 13.59
C ASP A 133 -0.74 -12.20 12.25
N GLY A 134 -0.12 -11.04 11.97
CA GLY A 134 -0.23 -10.30 10.73
C GLY A 134 -1.47 -9.41 10.64
N THR A 135 -2.17 -9.16 11.74
CA THR A 135 -3.53 -8.56 11.76
C THR A 135 -3.54 -7.05 12.03
N ASP A 136 -2.50 -6.51 12.65
CA ASP A 136 -2.40 -5.09 12.99
C ASP A 136 -0.96 -4.58 12.77
N TRP A 137 -0.83 -3.54 11.96
CA TRP A 137 0.45 -2.95 11.61
C TRP A 137 0.41 -1.44 11.80
N VAL A 138 1.42 -0.90 12.47
CA VAL A 138 1.68 0.53 12.51
C VAL A 138 2.45 0.93 11.25
N ARG A 139 1.83 1.75 10.40
CA ARG A 139 2.50 2.34 9.24
C ARG A 139 3.11 3.69 9.60
N GLN A 140 4.36 3.86 9.21
CA GLN A 140 5.13 5.07 9.43
C GLN A 140 5.68 5.59 8.11
N SER A 141 5.96 6.89 8.07
CA SER A 141 6.54 7.56 6.92
C SER A 141 7.61 8.57 7.33
N SER A 142 8.63 8.69 6.48
CA SER A 142 9.64 9.75 6.53
C SER A 142 9.66 10.47 5.18
N ILE A 143 9.85 11.79 5.22
CA ILE A 143 9.92 12.65 4.03
C ILE A 143 11.24 13.41 4.08
N CYS A 144 11.91 13.53 2.93
CA CYS A 144 13.14 14.31 2.76
C CYS A 144 14.27 13.92 3.73
N GLY A 145 14.37 12.63 4.10
CA GLY A 145 15.40 12.12 5.01
C GLY A 145 15.18 12.45 6.50
N GLY A 146 13.98 12.93 6.87
CA GLY A 146 13.60 13.12 8.27
C GLY A 146 13.39 11.81 9.03
N ASP A 147 13.03 11.93 10.30
CA ASP A 147 12.69 10.76 11.13
C ASP A 147 11.34 10.15 10.70
N PHE A 148 11.18 8.85 10.97
CA PHE A 148 9.89 8.19 10.78
C PHE A 148 8.85 8.77 11.73
N SER A 149 7.67 9.03 11.18
CA SER A 149 6.52 9.53 11.91
C SER A 149 5.32 8.63 11.64
N TYR A 150 4.47 8.47 12.66
CA TYR A 150 3.24 7.71 12.54
C TYR A 150 2.33 8.26 11.43
N THR A 151 1.87 7.38 10.54
CA THR A 151 0.92 7.73 9.49
C THR A 151 -0.49 7.22 9.83
N TYR A 152 -0.64 5.89 10.00
CA TYR A 152 -1.89 5.21 10.36
C TYR A 152 -1.62 3.75 10.73
N ASN A 153 -2.59 3.08 11.34
CA ASN A 153 -2.60 1.64 11.49
C ASN A 153 -3.23 0.97 10.25
N LEU A 154 -2.70 -0.16 9.83
CA LEU A 154 -3.30 -1.07 8.86
C LEU A 154 -3.84 -2.26 9.63
N VAL A 155 -5.16 -2.36 9.73
CA VAL A 155 -5.82 -3.41 10.53
C VAL A 155 -6.66 -4.33 9.66
N GLU A 156 -6.63 -5.63 9.95
CA GLU A 156 -7.35 -6.65 9.21
C GLU A 156 -8.87 -6.54 9.40
N VAL A 157 -9.58 -6.47 8.28
CA VAL A 157 -11.05 -6.40 8.23
C VAL A 157 -11.70 -7.59 7.54
N TYR A 158 -10.97 -8.31 6.68
CA TYR A 158 -11.40 -9.57 6.09
C TYR A 158 -10.24 -10.58 6.02
N GLN A 159 -10.57 -11.83 6.28
CA GLN A 159 -9.69 -12.99 6.15
C GLN A 159 -9.56 -13.43 4.69
N GLU A 160 -8.75 -14.47 4.44
CA GLU A 160 -8.53 -15.03 3.11
C GLU A 160 -9.83 -15.49 2.44
N ASP A 161 -10.71 -16.16 3.17
CA ASP A 161 -11.98 -16.66 2.65
C ASP A 161 -13.06 -15.57 2.49
N GLY A 162 -12.74 -14.32 2.83
CA GLY A 162 -13.69 -13.20 2.83
C GLY A 162 -14.57 -13.14 4.08
N SER A 163 -14.35 -14.02 5.06
CA SER A 163 -15.02 -13.92 6.36
C SER A 163 -14.55 -12.68 7.15
N PRO A 164 -15.36 -12.18 8.10
CA PRO A 164 -14.97 -11.05 8.94
C PRO A 164 -13.63 -11.27 9.66
N GLY A 165 -12.74 -10.29 9.55
CA GLY A 165 -11.48 -10.24 10.30
C GLY A 165 -11.64 -9.64 11.70
N ARG A 166 -10.55 -9.57 12.45
CA ARG A 166 -10.51 -9.09 13.84
C ARG A 166 -11.12 -7.69 14.03
N PHE A 167 -10.89 -6.79 13.06
CA PHE A 167 -11.32 -5.39 13.13
C PHE A 167 -12.47 -5.08 12.16
N HIS A 168 -13.22 -6.10 11.72
CA HIS A 168 -14.32 -5.91 10.76
C HIS A 168 -15.35 -4.86 11.19
N ALA A 169 -15.64 -4.76 12.50
CA ALA A 169 -16.58 -3.77 13.03
C ALA A 169 -16.15 -2.31 12.80
N ASP A 170 -14.85 -2.06 12.61
CA ASP A 170 -14.30 -0.72 12.42
C ASP A 170 -14.56 -0.17 11.00
N LEU A 171 -14.90 -1.04 10.03
CA LEU A 171 -15.25 -0.63 8.66
C LEU A 171 -16.36 0.42 8.62
N ALA A 172 -17.42 0.23 9.40
CA ALA A 172 -18.57 1.14 9.41
C ALA A 172 -18.20 2.54 9.94
N THR A 173 -17.20 2.60 10.83
CA THR A 173 -16.74 3.85 11.45
C THR A 173 -15.79 4.61 10.53
N TYR A 174 -14.82 3.91 9.94
CA TYR A 174 -13.70 4.53 9.23
C TYR A 174 -13.82 4.49 7.70
N ALA A 175 -14.62 3.58 7.14
CA ALA A 175 -14.89 3.47 5.71
C ALA A 175 -16.40 3.37 5.39
N PRO A 176 -17.24 4.34 5.86
CA PRO A 176 -18.69 4.28 5.71
C PRO A 176 -19.18 4.34 4.25
N ALA A 177 -18.34 4.84 3.34
CA ALA A 177 -18.61 4.94 1.91
C ALA A 177 -17.67 4.03 1.10
N SER A 178 -17.53 2.77 1.53
CA SER A 178 -16.66 1.81 0.85
C SER A 178 -17.23 1.44 -0.53
N MET A 179 -16.53 1.82 -1.60
CA MET A 179 -16.83 1.35 -2.96
C MET A 179 -15.90 0.16 -3.26
N MET A 180 -16.46 -1.04 -3.20
CA MET A 180 -15.79 -2.27 -3.60
C MET A 180 -15.57 -2.23 -5.12
N ILE A 181 -14.31 -2.30 -5.57
CA ILE A 181 -13.99 -2.46 -7.00
C ILE A 181 -13.69 -3.94 -7.22
N SER A 182 -14.49 -4.57 -8.08
CA SER A 182 -14.26 -5.93 -8.54
C SER A 182 -13.17 -5.98 -9.61
N ARG A 183 -12.58 -7.17 -9.75
CA ARG A 183 -11.75 -7.57 -10.87
C ARG A 183 -12.44 -7.40 -12.22
#